data_AF-A0A922HN55-F1
#
_entry.id   AF-A0A922HN55-F1
#
_cell.length_a   1.000
_cell.length_b   1.000
_cell.length_c   1.000
_cell.angle_alpha   90.00
_cell.angle_beta   90.00
_cell.angle_gamma   90.00
#
_symmetry.space_group_name_H-M   'P 1'
#
loop_
_entity.id
_entity.type
_entity.pdbx_description
1 polymer ?
#
loop_
_entity_poly.entity_id
_entity_poly.type
_entity_poly.pdbx_seq_one_letter_code
_entity_poly.pdbx_strand_id
1 'polypeptide(L)'
;MNNDNSDDVNIVIKHNDNNDDEQSSSTMATMLTNEFDQIKISNTSMMKLYENPNNLHNDNDDDQLPESNSSSSSSQSSSIEYICYKNETQMPDIMRLIQKDLSEPYSIYTYRYFIHNWPQLCFLAMDQNVCIGAIVCKLDYKKRKILRGYIAMLAVDERYRKRKIGSNLVLKAINVMIELNADEVVLETEVTNRPALMLYENLGFIRDKRLFRYYLNGVDALRLKLWLK
;
A
#
# COMPACT_ATOMS: atom_id res chain seq x y z
N MET A 1 -17.85 -21.30 27.43
CA MET A 1 -16.41 -21.46 27.73
C MET A 1 -15.66 -21.51 26.42
N ASN A 2 -14.87 -20.46 26.18
CA ASN A 2 -13.57 -20.43 25.48
C ASN A 2 -13.57 -20.78 23.98
N ASN A 3 -12.91 -20.06 23.07
CA ASN A 3 -11.85 -19.08 23.25
C ASN A 3 -11.86 -18.07 22.10
N ASP A 4 -11.93 -16.82 22.50
CA ASP A 4 -11.38 -15.64 21.83
C ASP A 4 -9.88 -15.87 21.60
N ASN A 5 -9.40 -15.48 20.42
CA ASN A 5 -8.00 -15.18 20.03
C ASN A 5 -7.92 -15.23 18.50
N SER A 6 -8.14 -14.08 17.85
CA SER A 6 -7.98 -13.93 16.39
C SER A 6 -7.27 -12.61 16.08
N ASP A 7 -6.04 -12.54 16.56
CA ASP A 7 -5.13 -11.44 16.36
C ASP A 7 -4.45 -11.54 14.98
N ASP A 8 -4.63 -10.47 14.21
CA ASP A 8 -3.58 -9.77 13.46
C ASP A 8 -3.32 -10.12 12.00
N VAL A 9 -3.74 -9.21 11.10
CA VAL A 9 -3.18 -9.12 9.75
C VAL A 9 -1.92 -8.27 9.83
N ASN A 10 -0.77 -8.92 9.91
CA ASN A 10 0.54 -8.30 9.79
C ASN A 10 1.33 -8.97 8.69
N ILE A 11 1.78 -8.23 7.68
CA ILE A 11 2.58 -8.79 6.61
C ILE A 11 3.94 -8.13 6.63
N VAL A 12 4.90 -8.94 7.06
CA VAL A 12 6.30 -8.62 7.22
C VAL A 12 7.03 -9.45 6.20
N ILE A 13 7.83 -8.83 5.34
CA ILE A 13 8.73 -9.57 4.46
C ILE A 13 10.10 -8.91 4.47
N LYS A 14 11.10 -9.66 4.93
CA LYS A 14 12.49 -9.28 4.75
C LYS A 14 12.86 -9.46 3.28
N HIS A 15 13.46 -8.44 2.66
CA HIS A 15 14.23 -8.62 1.43
C HIS A 15 15.29 -9.69 1.71
N ASN A 16 15.08 -10.88 1.15
CA ASN A 16 16.12 -11.89 1.09
C ASN A 16 16.69 -11.82 -0.32
N ASP A 17 17.70 -10.96 -0.48
CA ASP A 17 18.67 -11.04 -1.57
C ASP A 17 19.42 -12.36 -1.41
N ASN A 18 18.81 -13.45 -1.87
CA ASN A 18 19.57 -14.67 -2.11
C ASN A 18 20.42 -14.45 -3.37
N ASN A 19 21.60 -13.89 -3.16
CA ASN A 19 22.90 -14.26 -3.73
C ASN A 19 22.89 -15.02 -5.07
N ASP A 20 22.56 -14.32 -6.17
CA ASP A 20 23.06 -14.69 -7.51
C ASP A 20 23.49 -13.48 -8.36
N ASP A 21 23.30 -12.22 -7.91
CA ASP A 21 23.46 -11.03 -8.77
C ASP A 21 24.41 -9.94 -8.20
N GLU A 22 25.38 -10.31 -7.35
CA GLU A 22 26.23 -9.33 -6.64
C GLU A 22 27.37 -8.70 -7.46
N GLN A 23 27.39 -8.85 -8.81
CA GLN A 23 28.51 -8.36 -9.64
C GLN A 23 28.16 -7.27 -10.67
N SER A 24 26.94 -6.74 -10.69
CA SER A 24 26.50 -5.74 -11.71
C SER A 24 26.13 -4.35 -11.17
N SER A 25 26.18 -4.12 -9.86
CA SER A 25 25.62 -2.92 -9.23
C SER A 25 26.41 -1.63 -9.48
N SER A 26 27.74 -1.66 -9.57
CA SER A 26 28.53 -0.42 -9.64
C SER A 26 28.59 0.22 -11.04
N THR A 27 28.34 -0.55 -12.10
CA THR A 27 28.42 -0.05 -13.50
C THR A 27 27.09 0.53 -13.99
N MET A 28 25.97 0.12 -13.39
CA MET A 28 24.61 0.49 -13.86
C MET A 28 24.15 1.87 -13.35
N ALA A 29 24.68 2.31 -12.20
CA ALA A 29 24.37 3.62 -11.61
C ALA A 29 24.87 4.81 -12.45
N THR A 30 25.89 4.62 -13.29
CA THR A 30 26.44 5.67 -14.16
C THR A 30 25.77 5.73 -15.53
N MET A 31 25.11 4.65 -15.98
CA MET A 31 24.41 4.62 -17.28
C MET A 31 22.98 5.16 -17.20
N LEU A 32 22.29 4.96 -16.07
CA LEU A 32 20.89 5.37 -15.90
C LEU A 32 20.71 6.89 -15.82
N THR A 33 21.69 7.63 -15.28
CA THR A 33 21.61 9.10 -15.17
C THR A 33 21.49 9.81 -16.52
N ASN A 34 21.96 9.19 -17.61
CA ASN A 34 21.91 9.82 -18.95
C ASN A 34 20.60 9.57 -19.71
N GLU A 35 19.78 8.58 -19.32
CA GLU A 35 18.49 8.31 -19.98
C GLU A 35 17.31 9.03 -19.30
N PHE A 36 17.41 9.37 -18.01
CA PHE A 36 16.35 10.06 -17.26
C PHE A 36 16.10 11.52 -17.71
N ASP A 37 17.09 12.18 -18.32
CA ASP A 37 16.94 13.57 -18.78
C ASP A 37 16.16 13.70 -20.10
N GLN A 38 16.04 12.64 -20.90
CA GLN A 38 15.32 12.68 -22.18
C GLN A 38 13.81 12.45 -22.06
N ILE A 39 13.32 11.84 -20.96
CA ILE A 39 11.91 11.44 -20.82
C ILE A 39 11.03 12.57 -20.23
N LYS A 40 11.61 13.66 -19.72
CA LYS A 40 10.86 14.77 -19.10
C LYS A 40 10.09 15.67 -20.09
N ILE A 41 10.32 15.58 -21.40
CA ILE A 41 9.83 16.58 -22.37
C ILE A 41 8.46 16.23 -22.99
N SER A 42 7.94 15.00 -22.85
CA SER A 42 6.78 14.56 -23.64
C SER A 42 5.42 14.49 -22.92
N ASN A 43 5.34 14.58 -21.59
CA ASN A 43 4.09 14.25 -20.87
C ASN A 43 3.26 15.43 -20.33
N THR A 44 3.58 16.66 -20.71
CA THR A 44 2.86 17.87 -20.22
C THR A 44 1.46 18.05 -20.83
N SER A 45 1.10 17.32 -21.89
CA SER A 45 -0.13 17.60 -22.64
C SER A 45 -1.36 16.76 -22.26
N MET A 46 -1.26 15.80 -21.33
CA MET A 46 -2.38 14.92 -20.96
C MET A 46 -3.04 15.25 -19.60
N MET A 47 -2.54 16.27 -18.90
CA MET A 47 -3.02 16.70 -17.57
C MET A 47 -4.09 17.81 -17.59
N LYS A 48 -4.66 18.18 -18.75
CA LYS A 48 -5.63 19.30 -18.87
C LYS A 48 -7.10 18.91 -19.12
N LEU A 49 -7.46 17.64 -19.07
CA LEU A 49 -8.80 17.18 -19.49
C LEU A 49 -9.73 16.71 -18.36
N TYR A 50 -9.34 16.87 -17.09
CA TYR A 50 -10.19 16.48 -15.95
C TYR A 50 -10.21 17.51 -14.83
N GLU A 51 -10.55 18.76 -15.15
CA GLU A 51 -11.05 19.74 -14.19
C GLU A 51 -12.44 20.24 -14.61
N ASN A 52 -13.43 19.57 -14.04
CA ASN A 52 -14.80 19.95 -13.62
C ASN A 52 -15.85 20.58 -14.58
N PRO A 53 -17.13 20.17 -14.47
CA PRO A 53 -18.24 20.65 -15.28
C PRO A 53 -19.08 21.76 -14.64
N ASN A 54 -19.72 22.55 -15.52
CA ASN A 54 -20.96 23.35 -15.40
C ASN A 54 -21.02 24.59 -14.50
N ASN A 55 -21.28 25.73 -15.15
CA ASN A 55 -22.28 26.69 -14.65
C ASN A 55 -22.93 27.48 -15.81
N LEU A 56 -24.26 27.44 -15.88
CA LEU A 56 -25.12 28.32 -16.67
C LEU A 56 -25.99 29.16 -15.69
N HIS A 57 -26.34 30.35 -16.14
CA HIS A 57 -26.93 31.54 -15.48
C HIS A 57 -28.24 31.41 -14.66
N ASN A 58 -28.37 32.32 -13.67
CA ASN A 58 -29.47 33.23 -13.22
C ASN A 58 -30.90 32.68 -12.93
N ASP A 59 -31.78 33.21 -12.05
CA ASP A 59 -32.08 34.57 -11.54
C ASP A 59 -32.80 34.52 -10.14
N ASN A 60 -33.07 35.70 -9.59
CA ASN A 60 -33.57 36.15 -8.27
C ASN A 60 -34.91 35.62 -7.72
N ASP A 61 -35.08 35.61 -6.37
CA ASP A 61 -35.99 36.50 -5.58
C ASP A 61 -36.43 35.92 -4.20
N ASP A 62 -36.31 36.79 -3.19
CA ASP A 62 -37.06 37.03 -1.94
C ASP A 62 -37.41 35.97 -0.84
N ASP A 63 -37.47 36.55 0.38
CA ASP A 63 -38.29 36.24 1.57
C ASP A 63 -37.69 35.64 2.88
N GLN A 64 -38.26 36.15 3.99
CA GLN A 64 -37.75 36.28 5.37
C GLN A 64 -37.88 35.04 6.32
N LEU A 65 -37.01 35.02 7.35
CA LEU A 65 -36.94 34.43 8.72
C LEU A 65 -38.23 33.82 9.39
N PRO A 66 -38.19 33.08 10.55
CA PRO A 66 -37.08 32.76 11.48
C PRO A 66 -36.99 31.31 12.07
N GLU A 67 -35.88 31.07 12.79
CA GLU A 67 -35.57 30.15 13.92
C GLU A 67 -36.38 28.85 14.19
N SER A 68 -35.65 27.73 14.30
CA SER A 68 -35.82 26.77 15.40
C SER A 68 -34.56 25.93 15.66
N ASN A 69 -34.10 25.97 16.90
CA ASN A 69 -33.09 25.09 17.47
C ASN A 69 -33.52 23.63 17.34
N SER A 70 -32.76 22.83 16.59
CA SER A 70 -32.67 21.40 16.84
C SER A 70 -31.20 21.01 16.96
N SER A 71 -30.85 20.61 18.17
CA SER A 71 -29.61 19.95 18.53
C SER A 71 -29.50 18.64 17.76
N SER A 72 -29.02 18.71 16.52
CA SER A 72 -28.57 17.54 15.78
C SER A 72 -27.28 17.04 16.43
N SER A 73 -27.42 16.04 17.29
CA SER A 73 -26.31 15.16 17.67
C SER A 73 -25.75 14.57 16.38
N SER A 74 -24.71 15.19 15.82
CA SER A 74 -24.02 14.71 14.65
C SER A 74 -23.32 13.41 15.05
N SER A 75 -23.99 12.29 14.77
CA SER A 75 -23.33 11.01 14.61
C SER A 75 -22.34 11.19 13.45
N GLN A 76 -21.14 11.70 13.74
CA GLN A 76 -20.07 11.76 12.77
C GLN A 76 -19.75 10.32 12.39
N SER A 77 -20.34 9.88 11.28
CA SER A 77 -19.90 8.69 10.58
C SER A 77 -18.47 8.96 10.14
N SER A 78 -17.50 8.52 10.95
CA SER A 78 -16.08 8.62 10.66
C SER A 78 -15.78 7.79 9.40
N SER A 79 -15.82 8.44 8.24
CA SER A 79 -15.49 7.82 6.97
C SER A 79 -13.98 7.72 6.85
N ILE A 80 -13.48 6.51 6.61
CA ILE A 80 -12.05 6.27 6.39
C ILE A 80 -11.69 6.79 5.00
N GLU A 81 -10.72 7.69 4.92
CA GLU A 81 -10.16 8.19 3.67
C GLU A 81 -8.92 7.36 3.28
N TYR A 82 -8.75 7.10 1.98
CA TYR A 82 -7.57 6.40 1.46
C TYR A 82 -6.79 7.33 0.55
N ILE A 83 -5.56 7.66 0.96
CA ILE A 83 -4.69 8.60 0.24
C ILE A 83 -3.44 7.91 -0.26
N CYS A 84 -2.93 8.33 -1.42
CA CYS A 84 -1.59 7.97 -1.87
C CYS A 84 -0.55 8.67 -1.00
N TYR A 85 0.61 8.03 -0.78
CA TYR A 85 1.76 8.68 -0.17
C TYR A 85 2.15 9.93 -0.97
N LYS A 86 2.44 11.02 -0.25
CA LYS A 86 2.75 12.35 -0.82
C LYS A 86 4.19 12.77 -0.55
N ASN A 87 4.65 12.66 0.70
CA ASN A 87 5.99 13.11 1.10
C ASN A 87 6.41 12.57 2.48
N GLU A 88 7.66 12.82 2.85
CA GLU A 88 8.31 12.28 4.06
C GLU A 88 7.62 12.67 5.38
N THR A 89 6.76 13.70 5.41
CA THR A 89 6.01 14.04 6.63
C THR A 89 5.08 12.91 7.09
N GLN A 90 4.69 12.02 6.17
CA GLN A 90 3.86 10.85 6.46
C GLN A 90 4.66 9.61 6.87
N MET A 91 5.98 9.64 6.74
CA MET A 91 6.83 8.50 7.08
C MET A 91 6.75 8.09 8.57
N PRO A 92 6.74 9.02 9.55
CA PRO A 92 6.61 8.64 10.96
C PRO A 92 5.35 7.82 11.24
N ASP A 93 4.24 8.10 10.55
CA ASP A 93 2.99 7.34 10.67
C ASP A 93 3.10 5.93 10.10
N ILE A 94 3.71 5.80 8.91
CA ILE A 94 3.98 4.50 8.28
C ILE A 94 4.85 3.65 9.21
N MET A 95 5.95 4.24 9.72
CA MET A 95 6.86 3.56 10.64
C MET A 95 6.17 3.15 11.93
N ARG A 96 5.38 4.04 12.54
CA ARG A 96 4.63 3.75 13.77
C ARG A 96 3.70 2.55 13.61
N LEU A 97 2.97 2.48 12.50
CA LEU A 97 2.04 1.37 12.23
C LEU A 97 2.79 0.05 12.01
N ILE A 98 3.88 0.09 11.25
CA ILE A 98 4.61 -1.13 10.84
C ILE A 98 5.50 -1.64 11.97
N GLN A 99 6.17 -0.77 12.73
CA GLN A 99 7.08 -1.16 13.80
C GLN A 99 6.40 -1.83 15.00
N LYS A 100 5.12 -1.51 15.27
CA LYS A 100 4.39 -2.08 16.42
C LYS A 100 4.42 -3.61 16.42
N ASP A 101 4.39 -4.19 15.23
CA ASP A 101 4.14 -5.62 15.05
C ASP A 101 5.33 -6.35 14.38
N LEU A 102 6.49 -5.71 14.31
CA LEU A 102 7.72 -6.29 13.78
C LEU A 102 8.56 -6.92 14.89
N SER A 103 8.99 -8.17 14.67
CA SER A 103 9.99 -8.83 15.52
C SER A 103 11.36 -8.12 15.43
N GLU A 104 11.64 -7.48 14.30
CA GLU A 104 12.83 -6.65 14.09
C GLU A 104 12.49 -5.38 13.30
N PRO A 105 12.86 -4.19 13.79
CA PRO A 105 12.54 -2.95 13.11
C PRO A 105 13.38 -2.81 11.82
N TYR A 106 12.72 -2.45 10.71
CA TYR A 106 13.44 -2.04 9.51
C TYR A 106 14.25 -0.76 9.75
N SER A 107 15.39 -0.66 9.07
CA SER A 107 16.13 0.59 8.99
C SER A 107 15.31 1.65 8.24
N ILE A 108 15.53 2.92 8.57
CA ILE A 108 14.93 4.06 7.86
C ILE A 108 15.17 4.01 6.35
N TYR A 109 16.33 3.49 5.93
CA TYR A 109 16.71 3.31 4.53
C TYR A 109 15.79 2.36 3.79
N THR A 110 15.27 1.32 4.47
CA THR A 110 14.33 0.37 3.87
C THR A 110 13.03 1.08 3.50
N TYR A 111 12.45 1.87 4.41
CA TYR A 111 11.25 2.65 4.11
C TYR A 111 11.49 3.63 2.95
N ARG A 112 12.59 4.39 3.02
CA ARG A 112 12.99 5.36 1.99
C ARG A 112 13.17 4.73 0.62
N TYR A 113 13.73 3.53 0.55
CA TYR A 113 13.90 2.82 -0.71
C TYR A 113 12.55 2.61 -1.40
N PHE A 114 11.53 2.13 -0.69
CA PHE A 114 10.22 1.91 -1.30
C PHE A 114 9.51 3.21 -1.67
N ILE A 115 9.37 4.14 -0.72
CA ILE A 115 8.53 5.32 -0.91
C ILE A 115 9.12 6.34 -1.90
N HIS A 116 10.44 6.35 -2.12
CA HIS A 116 11.06 7.21 -3.13
C HIS A 116 11.00 6.61 -4.53
N ASN A 117 11.14 5.28 -4.66
CA ASN A 117 11.13 4.63 -5.97
C ASN A 117 9.71 4.33 -6.46
N TRP A 118 8.76 4.05 -5.55
CA TRP A 118 7.36 3.74 -5.88
C TRP A 118 6.34 4.46 -4.97
N PRO A 119 6.40 5.81 -4.87
CA PRO A 119 5.44 6.57 -4.05
C PRO A 119 3.99 6.29 -4.45
N GLN A 120 3.72 6.09 -5.75
CA GLN A 120 2.40 5.82 -6.32
C GLN A 120 1.82 4.44 -5.96
N LEU A 121 2.65 3.53 -5.43
CA LEU A 121 2.23 2.20 -4.97
C LEU A 121 2.09 2.13 -3.44
N CYS A 122 2.25 3.25 -2.75
CA CYS A 122 2.15 3.35 -1.30
C CYS A 122 0.87 4.11 -0.93
N PHE A 123 0.04 3.52 -0.06
CA PHE A 123 -1.24 4.11 0.33
C PHE A 123 -1.40 4.11 1.85
N LEU A 124 -2.11 5.12 2.35
CA LEU A 124 -2.47 5.29 3.75
C LEU A 124 -4.00 5.28 3.89
N ALA A 125 -4.48 4.68 4.98
CA ALA A 125 -5.85 4.80 5.44
C ALA A 125 -5.88 5.82 6.60
N MET A 126 -6.66 6.87 6.45
CA MET A 126 -6.78 7.98 7.38
C MET A 126 -8.16 7.98 8.01
N ASP A 127 -8.21 8.07 9.33
CA ASP A 127 -9.43 8.43 10.07
C ASP A 127 -9.22 9.84 10.62
N GLN A 128 -9.91 10.81 10.02
CA GLN A 128 -9.64 12.24 10.21
C GLN A 128 -8.15 12.54 9.94
N ASN A 129 -7.38 12.92 10.97
CA ASN A 129 -5.96 13.24 10.85
C ASN A 129 -5.04 12.11 11.35
N VAL A 130 -5.60 10.94 11.68
CA VAL A 130 -4.84 9.81 12.22
C VAL A 130 -4.64 8.76 11.15
N CYS A 131 -3.37 8.42 10.88
CA CYS A 131 -3.05 7.28 10.01
C CYS A 131 -3.33 5.96 10.77
N ILE A 132 -4.29 5.19 10.27
CA ILE A 132 -4.78 3.94 10.87
C ILE A 132 -4.44 2.71 10.04
N GLY A 133 -3.83 2.88 8.86
CA GLY A 133 -3.35 1.77 8.06
C GLY A 133 -2.41 2.24 6.97
N ALA A 134 -1.47 1.38 6.56
CA ALA A 134 -0.52 1.68 5.51
C ALA A 134 -0.19 0.42 4.71
N ILE A 135 0.00 0.59 3.40
CA ILE A 135 0.57 -0.41 2.50
C ILE A 135 1.75 0.20 1.75
N VAL A 136 2.85 -0.56 1.67
CA VAL A 136 4.07 -0.17 0.97
C VAL A 136 4.39 -1.28 -0.03
N CYS A 137 4.56 -0.90 -1.30
CA CYS A 137 4.75 -1.85 -2.39
C CYS A 137 5.90 -1.41 -3.32
N LYS A 138 6.35 -2.33 -4.17
CA LYS A 138 7.20 -2.04 -5.33
C LYS A 138 6.69 -2.72 -6.60
N LEU A 139 7.22 -2.30 -7.74
CA LEU A 139 6.99 -2.91 -9.04
C LEU A 139 8.31 -3.00 -9.80
N ASP A 140 8.73 -4.21 -10.18
CA ASP A 140 10.03 -4.43 -10.81
C ASP A 140 10.04 -5.65 -11.74
N TYR A 141 10.99 -5.69 -12.67
CA TYR A 141 11.15 -6.80 -13.60
C TYR A 141 11.91 -7.97 -12.97
N LYS A 142 11.22 -9.09 -12.79
CA LYS A 142 11.87 -10.35 -12.43
C LYS A 142 12.45 -11.04 -13.66
N LYS A 143 13.74 -11.39 -13.59
CA LYS A 143 14.50 -12.08 -14.67
C LYS A 143 14.31 -11.41 -16.04
N ARG A 144 14.13 -10.08 -16.06
CA ARG A 144 13.91 -9.22 -17.24
C ARG A 144 12.72 -9.63 -18.13
N LYS A 145 11.75 -10.38 -17.60
CA LYS A 145 10.61 -10.90 -18.39
C LYS A 145 9.25 -10.64 -17.77
N ILE A 146 9.15 -10.71 -16.46
CA ILE A 146 7.87 -10.63 -15.75
C ILE A 146 7.87 -9.35 -14.92
N LEU A 147 6.96 -8.43 -15.21
CA LEU A 147 6.75 -7.23 -14.42
C LEU A 147 5.93 -7.58 -13.17
N ARG A 148 6.59 -7.59 -12.02
CA ARG A 148 6.06 -8.16 -10.78
C ARG A 148 5.81 -7.07 -9.74
N GLY A 149 4.56 -6.99 -9.30
CA GLY A 149 4.18 -6.27 -8.09
C GLY A 149 4.61 -7.03 -6.84
N TYR A 150 5.05 -6.30 -5.81
CA TYR A 150 5.44 -6.87 -4.54
C TYR A 150 4.87 -6.04 -3.39
N ILE A 151 4.08 -6.68 -2.52
CA ILE A 151 3.55 -6.04 -1.31
C ILE A 151 4.58 -6.25 -0.21
N ALA A 152 5.35 -5.20 0.11
CA ALA A 152 6.45 -5.29 1.06
C ALA A 152 5.97 -5.23 2.51
N MET A 153 5.00 -4.35 2.78
CA MET A 153 4.51 -4.09 4.13
C MET A 153 3.02 -3.78 4.07
N LEU A 154 2.25 -4.36 4.99
CA LEU A 154 0.85 -4.01 5.24
C LEU A 154 0.62 -4.03 6.75
N ALA A 155 0.11 -2.91 7.27
CA ALA A 155 -0.28 -2.78 8.67
C ALA A 155 -1.59 -2.00 8.79
N VAL A 156 -2.43 -2.39 9.74
CA VAL A 156 -3.67 -1.71 10.11
C VAL A 156 -3.73 -1.66 11.63
N ASP A 157 -4.01 -0.48 12.19
CA ASP A 157 -4.19 -0.29 13.62
C ASP A 157 -5.24 -1.28 14.14
N GLU A 158 -4.86 -2.00 15.19
CA GLU A 158 -5.62 -3.09 15.80
C GLU A 158 -7.07 -2.70 16.10
N ARG A 159 -7.29 -1.47 16.58
CA ARG A 159 -8.62 -0.93 16.93
C ARG A 159 -9.53 -0.75 15.71
N TYR A 160 -8.94 -0.73 14.53
CA TYR A 160 -9.59 -0.52 13.24
C TYR A 160 -9.61 -1.79 12.36
N ARG A 161 -9.05 -2.91 12.85
CA ARG A 161 -9.12 -4.20 12.16
C ARG A 161 -10.58 -4.68 12.03
N LYS A 162 -10.79 -5.70 11.19
CA LYS A 162 -12.13 -6.26 10.85
C LYS A 162 -13.09 -5.27 10.15
N ARG A 163 -12.61 -4.09 9.74
CA ARG A 163 -13.35 -3.09 8.95
C ARG A 163 -12.95 -3.03 7.46
N LYS A 164 -12.41 -4.14 6.92
CA LYS A 164 -11.93 -4.28 5.53
C LYS A 164 -10.84 -3.29 5.07
N ILE A 165 -10.20 -2.57 5.98
CA ILE A 165 -9.16 -1.58 5.66
C ILE A 165 -7.97 -2.21 4.92
N GLY A 166 -7.44 -3.32 5.45
CA GLY A 166 -6.33 -4.02 4.79
C GLY A 166 -6.69 -4.48 3.38
N SER A 167 -7.91 -4.99 3.18
CA SER A 167 -8.39 -5.40 1.86
C SER A 167 -8.47 -4.22 0.90
N ASN A 168 -9.01 -3.07 1.33
CA ASN A 168 -9.10 -1.87 0.51
C ASN A 168 -7.71 -1.30 0.14
N LEU A 169 -6.75 -1.33 1.07
CA LEU A 169 -5.37 -0.92 0.80
C LEU A 169 -4.72 -1.82 -0.26
N VAL A 170 -4.86 -3.14 -0.12
CA VAL A 170 -4.32 -4.11 -1.08
C VAL A 170 -4.97 -3.95 -2.46
N LEU A 171 -6.30 -3.80 -2.51
CA LEU A 171 -7.01 -3.59 -3.78
C LEU A 171 -6.56 -2.29 -4.48
N LYS A 172 -6.36 -1.20 -3.75
CA LYS A 172 -5.83 0.05 -4.32
C LYS A 172 -4.45 -0.13 -4.92
N ALA A 173 -3.54 -0.79 -4.21
CA ALA A 173 -2.21 -1.07 -4.73
C ALA A 173 -2.23 -1.98 -5.96
N ILE A 174 -3.07 -3.03 -5.95
CA ILE A 174 -3.23 -3.94 -7.09
C ILE A 174 -3.78 -3.19 -8.31
N ASN A 175 -4.77 -2.31 -8.14
CA ASN A 175 -5.32 -1.53 -9.25
C ASN A 175 -4.25 -0.69 -9.94
N VAL A 176 -3.41 0.01 -9.18
CA VAL A 176 -2.28 0.75 -9.77
C VAL A 176 -1.26 -0.18 -10.40
N MET A 177 -0.98 -1.36 -9.82
CA MET A 177 -0.10 -2.36 -10.46
C MET A 177 -0.67 -2.85 -11.80
N ILE A 178 -1.98 -3.07 -11.89
CA ILE A 178 -2.67 -3.44 -13.15
C ILE A 178 -2.53 -2.31 -14.18
N GLU A 179 -2.78 -1.06 -13.78
CA GLU A 179 -2.61 0.12 -14.64
C GLU A 179 -1.17 0.26 -15.15
N LEU A 180 -0.19 -0.13 -14.34
CA LEU A 180 1.22 -0.18 -14.70
C LEU A 180 1.63 -1.49 -15.41
N ASN A 181 0.67 -2.29 -15.86
CA ASN A 181 0.84 -3.53 -16.63
C ASN A 181 1.56 -4.68 -15.91
N ALA A 182 1.49 -4.76 -14.58
CA ALA A 182 2.01 -5.89 -13.83
C ALA A 182 1.39 -7.21 -14.31
N ASP A 183 2.20 -8.26 -14.37
CA ASP A 183 1.80 -9.61 -14.77
C ASP A 183 1.35 -10.44 -13.55
N GLU A 184 1.97 -10.19 -12.40
CA GLU A 184 1.68 -10.87 -11.15
C GLU A 184 1.95 -9.97 -9.94
N VAL A 185 1.32 -10.27 -8.80
CA VAL A 185 1.61 -9.67 -7.49
C VAL A 185 2.00 -10.77 -6.52
N VAL A 186 3.09 -10.57 -5.77
CA VAL A 186 3.54 -11.54 -4.77
C VAL A 186 3.79 -10.89 -3.41
N LEU A 187 3.76 -11.75 -2.39
CA LEU A 187 4.14 -11.42 -1.02
C LEU A 187 4.50 -12.69 -0.27
N GLU A 188 5.04 -12.53 0.93
CA GLU A 188 5.34 -13.58 1.87
C GLU A 188 4.68 -13.26 3.22
N THR A 189 4.26 -14.30 3.94
CA THR A 189 3.80 -14.15 5.32
C THR A 189 4.17 -15.41 6.10
N GLU A 190 4.29 -15.31 7.43
CA GLU A 190 4.52 -16.48 8.28
C GLU A 190 3.43 -17.53 8.06
N VAL A 191 3.83 -18.80 8.06
CA VAL A 191 2.86 -19.91 7.89
C VAL A 191 1.79 -19.95 8.99
N THR A 192 2.08 -19.34 10.14
CA THR A 192 1.22 -19.21 11.32
C THR A 192 0.28 -18.00 11.26
N ASN A 193 0.50 -17.06 10.34
CA ASN A 193 -0.26 -15.82 10.24
C ASN A 193 -1.60 -16.02 9.52
N ARG A 194 -2.53 -16.67 10.24
CA ARG A 194 -3.86 -17.01 9.71
C ARG A 194 -4.63 -15.80 9.19
N PRO A 195 -4.64 -14.63 9.84
CA PRO A 195 -5.41 -13.50 9.33
C PRO A 195 -4.84 -12.94 8.02
N ALA A 196 -3.52 -12.85 7.86
CA ALA A 196 -2.92 -12.44 6.59
C ALA A 196 -3.22 -13.44 5.48
N LEU A 197 -3.07 -14.75 5.76
CA LEU A 197 -3.41 -15.81 4.80
C LEU A 197 -4.87 -15.69 4.35
N MET A 198 -5.81 -15.56 5.29
CA MET A 198 -7.23 -15.38 4.97
C MET A 198 -7.49 -14.09 4.20
N LEU A 199 -6.85 -12.98 4.55
CA LEU A 199 -7.02 -11.71 3.84
C LEU A 199 -6.66 -11.88 2.36
N TYR A 200 -5.50 -12.45 2.07
CA TYR A 200 -5.00 -12.55 0.70
C TYR A 200 -5.68 -13.65 -0.11
N GLU A 201 -5.98 -14.79 0.50
CA GLU A 201 -6.76 -15.85 -0.15
C GLU A 201 -8.14 -15.33 -0.59
N ASN A 202 -8.80 -14.51 0.25
CA ASN A 202 -10.06 -13.86 -0.11
C ASN A 202 -9.92 -12.81 -1.23
N LEU A 203 -8.71 -12.32 -1.50
CA LEU A 203 -8.41 -11.43 -2.61
C LEU A 203 -7.90 -12.17 -3.85
N GLY A 204 -7.97 -13.51 -3.86
CA GLY A 204 -7.60 -14.35 -5.00
C GLY A 204 -6.13 -14.76 -5.05
N PHE A 205 -5.33 -14.46 -4.01
CA PHE A 205 -3.96 -14.98 -3.95
C PHE A 205 -3.96 -16.48 -3.66
N ILE A 206 -3.07 -17.19 -4.33
CA ILE A 206 -2.82 -18.61 -4.11
C ILE A 206 -1.49 -18.82 -3.39
N ARG A 207 -1.37 -19.91 -2.64
CA ARG A 207 -0.10 -20.34 -2.03
C ARG A 207 0.82 -20.90 -3.12
N ASP A 208 1.88 -20.17 -3.46
CA ASP A 208 2.83 -20.50 -4.54
C ASP A 208 3.96 -21.40 -4.05
N LYS A 209 4.57 -21.07 -2.91
CA LYS A 209 5.73 -21.78 -2.38
C LYS A 209 5.85 -21.64 -0.87
N ARG A 210 6.31 -22.69 -0.19
CA ARG A 210 6.80 -22.61 1.20
C ARG A 210 8.30 -22.32 1.21
N LEU A 211 8.72 -21.36 2.03
CA LEU A 211 10.11 -20.95 2.21
C LEU A 211 10.54 -21.36 3.62
N PHE A 212 11.49 -22.29 3.70
CA PHE A 212 11.95 -22.86 4.97
C PHE A 212 12.84 -21.87 5.73
N ARG A 213 12.59 -21.69 7.04
CA ARG A 213 13.34 -20.78 7.95
C ARG A 213 13.58 -19.40 7.34
N TYR A 214 12.53 -18.84 6.77
CA TYR A 214 12.61 -17.59 6.02
C TYR A 214 12.76 -16.38 6.93
N TYR A 215 12.05 -16.40 8.07
CA TYR A 215 12.16 -15.37 9.09
C TYR A 215 13.29 -15.68 10.07
N LEU A 216 13.82 -14.64 10.72
CA LEU A 216 14.99 -14.74 11.60
C LEU A 216 14.72 -15.51 12.89
N ASN A 217 13.46 -15.53 13.32
CA ASN A 217 12.95 -16.41 14.37
C ASN A 217 12.94 -17.90 13.95
N GLY A 218 13.36 -18.23 12.73
CA GLY A 218 13.35 -19.58 12.17
C GLY A 218 12.00 -20.05 11.65
N VAL A 219 10.97 -19.19 11.67
CA VAL A 219 9.64 -19.52 11.18
C VAL A 219 9.63 -19.55 9.65
N ASP A 220 8.93 -20.54 9.11
CA ASP A 220 8.72 -20.67 7.68
C ASP A 220 7.77 -19.60 7.14
N ALA A 221 7.97 -19.20 5.89
CA ALA A 221 7.04 -18.33 5.18
C ALA A 221 6.26 -19.10 4.11
N LEU A 222 5.05 -18.62 3.80
CA LEU A 222 4.35 -18.92 2.56
C LEU A 222 4.47 -17.72 1.63
N ARG A 223 4.99 -17.96 0.42
CA ARG A 223 4.85 -17.04 -0.70
C ARG A 223 3.44 -17.19 -1.27
N LEU A 224 2.70 -16.09 -1.31
CA LEU A 224 1.44 -15.99 -2.00
C LEU A 224 1.62 -15.26 -3.33
N LYS A 225 0.78 -15.60 -4.31
CA LYS A 225 0.82 -15.02 -5.66
C LYS A 225 -0.59 -14.78 -6.19
N LEU A 226 -0.79 -13.64 -6.80
CA LEU A 226 -1.94 -13.31 -7.63
C LEU A 226 -1.47 -13.12 -9.07
N TRP A 227 -2.08 -13.84 -10.01
CA TRP A 227 -1.85 -13.65 -11.45
C TRP A 227 -2.79 -12.56 -11.96
N LEU A 228 -2.27 -11.62 -12.74
CA LEU A 228 -3.05 -10.53 -13.33
C LEU A 228 -3.24 -10.71 -14.85
N LYS A 229 -2.39 -11.53 -15.48
CA LYS A 229 -2.45 -11.93 -16.89
C LYS A 229 -2.28 -13.44 -17.02
#